data_AF-A0A9X0DDH4-F1
#
_entry.id   AF-A0A9X0DDH4-F1
#
_cell.length_a   1.000
_cell.length_b   1.000
_cell.length_c   1.000
_cell.angle_alpha   90.00
_cell.angle_beta   90.00
_cell.angle_gamma   90.00
#
_symmetry.space_group_name_H-M   'P 1'
#
loop_
_entity.id
_entity.type
_entity.pdbx_description
1 polymer ?
#
loop_
_entity_poly.entity_id
_entity_poly.type
_entity_poly.pdbx_seq_one_letter_code
_entity_poly.pdbx_strand_id
1 'polypeptide(L)' 'MALKGFVFKTFPATAPYKCDVRCEREITCQSYNYNTEEKYCELNNRTKEARPENFRSDPARFYIRRLNGR' A
#
# COMPACT_ATOMS: atom_id res chain seq x y z
N MET A 1 6.62 -2.21 8.09
CA MET A 1 6.30 -0.76 8.05
C MET A 1 5.02 -0.58 7.25
N ALA A 2 4.19 0.39 7.62
CA ALA A 2 2.95 0.70 6.90
C ALA A 2 2.63 2.20 6.94
N LEU A 3 2.03 2.69 5.86
CA LEU A 3 1.45 4.03 5.81
C LEU A 3 0.01 3.98 6.37
N LYS A 4 -0.30 4.79 7.39
CA LYS A 4 -1.61 4.80 8.06
C LYS A 4 -2.42 6.05 7.71
N GLY A 5 -3.75 5.93 7.66
CA GLY A 5 -4.66 7.06 7.43
C GLY A 5 -4.89 7.46 5.97
N PHE A 6 -4.27 6.75 5.02
CA PHE A 6 -4.39 7.01 3.58
C PHE A 6 -4.94 5.83 2.78
N VAL A 7 -5.35 4.76 3.48
CA VAL A 7 -5.94 3.57 2.86
C VAL A 7 -7.33 3.94 2.33
N PHE A 8 -7.54 3.80 1.03
CA PHE A 8 -8.85 4.03 0.39
C PHE A 8 -9.49 2.75 -0.12
N LYS A 9 -8.73 1.64 -0.16
CA LYS A 9 -9.22 0.34 -0.62
C LYS A 9 -8.47 -0.80 0.07
N THR A 10 -9.22 -1.80 0.52
CA THR A 10 -8.66 -3.04 1.08
C THR A 10 -9.24 -4.24 0.34
N PHE A 11 -8.42 -5.23 0.02
CA PHE A 11 -8.88 -6.47 -0.61
C PHE A 11 -7.96 -7.67 -0.33
N PRO A 12 -8.48 -8.90 -0.28
CA PRO A 12 -7.67 -10.10 -0.14
C PRO A 12 -6.69 -10.27 -1.31
N ALA A 13 -5.45 -10.62 -0.99
CA ALA A 13 -4.38 -10.78 -1.96
C ALA A 13 -3.44 -11.91 -1.51
N THR A 14 -3.54 -13.06 -2.17
CA THR A 14 -2.71 -14.24 -1.84
C THR A 14 -1.21 -14.01 -2.06
N ALA A 15 -0.83 -12.96 -2.80
CA ALA A 15 0.56 -12.59 -3.04
C ALA A 15 0.69 -11.06 -3.24
N PRO A 16 1.87 -10.49 -2.93
CA PRO A 16 2.17 -9.06 -3.09
C PRO A 16 1.91 -8.50 -4.49
N TYR A 17 2.28 -9.20 -5.56
CA TYR A 17 2.16 -8.69 -6.92
C TYR A 17 0.70 -8.37 -7.32
N LYS A 18 -0.29 -8.96 -6.63
CA LYS A 18 -1.70 -8.62 -6.82
C LYS A 18 -2.02 -7.21 -6.34
N CYS A 19 -1.31 -6.70 -5.34
CA CYS A 19 -1.35 -5.29 -4.95
C CYS A 19 -0.83 -4.39 -6.07
N ASP A 20 0.32 -4.73 -6.66
CA ASP A 20 0.94 -3.96 -7.74
C ASP A 20 -0.04 -3.81 -8.91
N VAL A 21 -0.53 -4.93 -9.44
CA VAL A 21 -1.48 -4.95 -10.58
C VAL A 21 -2.74 -4.16 -10.27
N ARG A 22 -3.26 -4.24 -9.04
CA ARG A 22 -4.45 -3.47 -8.65
C ARG A 22 -4.15 -1.99 -8.52
N CYS A 23 -3.05 -1.64 -7.87
CA CYS A 23 -2.64 -0.25 -7.68
C CYS A 23 -2.39 0.43 -9.03
N GLU A 24 -1.79 -0.26 -10.00
CA GLU A 24 -1.59 0.28 -11.35
C GLU A 24 -2.90 0.62 -12.07
N ARG A 25 -3.94 -0.19 -11.87
CA ARG A 25 -5.29 0.01 -12.44
C ARG A 25 -6.11 1.09 -11.74
N GLU A 26 -5.68 1.56 -10.58
CA GLU A 26 -6.37 2.57 -9.78
C GLU A 26 -5.61 3.89 -9.90
N ILE A 27 -6.19 4.89 -10.57
CA ILE A 27 -5.50 6.18 -10.85
C ILE A 27 -5.13 6.94 -9.57
N THR A 28 -5.91 6.76 -8.50
CA THR A 28 -5.67 7.38 -7.19
C THR A 28 -4.61 6.66 -6.37
N CYS A 29 -4.21 5.44 -6.76
CA CYS A 29 -3.25 4.67 -6.00
C CYS A 29 -1.81 5.18 -6.23
N GLN A 30 -1.18 5.60 -5.15
CA GLN A 30 0.21 6.07 -5.13
C GLN A 30 1.15 5.10 -4.41
N SER A 31 0.61 4.27 -3.52
CA SER A 31 1.37 3.22 -2.81
C SER A 31 0.42 2.19 -2.22
N TYR A 32 0.94 1.12 -1.60
CA TYR A 32 0.12 0.16 -0.87
C TYR A 32 0.88 -0.42 0.33
N ASN A 33 0.12 -0.93 1.30
CA ASN A 33 0.62 -1.83 2.33
C ASN A 33 0.15 -3.25 1.99
N TYR A 34 1.00 -4.24 2.21
CA TYR A 34 0.61 -5.65 2.12
C TYR A 34 0.78 -6.30 3.49
N ASN A 35 -0.30 -6.90 4.02
CA ASN A 35 -0.24 -7.69 5.24
C ASN A 35 0.17 -9.12 4.88
N THR A 36 1.35 -9.53 5.37
CA THR A 36 1.93 -10.85 5.07
C THR A 36 1.32 -11.98 5.87
N GLU A 37 0.72 -11.69 7.04
CA GLU A 37 0.09 -12.66 7.93
C GLU A 37 -1.31 -13.01 7.42
N GLU A 38 -2.15 -12.00 7.22
CA GLU A 38 -3.55 -12.16 6.81
C GLU A 38 -3.76 -12.14 5.28
N LYS A 39 -2.69 -11.92 4.50
CA LYS A 39 -2.70 -11.99 3.03
C LYS A 39 -3.73 -11.05 2.39
N TYR A 40 -3.67 -9.76 2.72
CA TYR A 40 -4.48 -8.72 2.07
C TYR A 40 -3.67 -7.48 1.74
N CYS A 41 -4.25 -6.68 0.85
CA CYS A 41 -3.69 -5.43 0.37
C CYS A 41 -4.48 -4.22 0.87
N GLU A 42 -3.78 -3.15 1.23
CA GLU A 42 -4.33 -1.83 1.53
C GLU A 42 -3.75 -0.83 0.52
N LEU A 43 -4.54 -0.35 -0.44
CA LEU A 43 -4.11 0.68 -1.38
C LEU A 43 -4.19 2.06 -0.73
N ASN A 44 -3.14 2.85 -0.90
CA ASN A 44 -2.99 4.19 -0.36
C ASN A 44 -3.00 5.24 -1.48
N ASN A 45 -3.65 6.37 -1.20
CA ASN A 45 -3.68 7.53 -2.10
C ASN A 45 -2.55 8.54 -1.86
N ARG A 46 -1.60 8.20 -0.99
CA ARG A 46 -0.41 8.99 -0.63
C ARG A 46 0.82 8.12 -0.57
N THR A 47 1.99 8.73 -0.35
CA THR A 47 3.26 8.04 -0.14
C THR A 47 3.89 8.39 1.20
N LYS A 48 4.88 7.59 1.65
CA LYS A 48 5.63 7.84 2.88
C LYS A 48 6.46 9.13 2.82
N GLU A 49 6.89 9.55 1.63
CA GLU A 49 7.66 10.78 1.43
C GLU A 49 6.78 12.02 1.58
N ALA A 50 5.51 11.93 1.15
CA ALA A 50 4.56 13.04 1.29
C ALA A 50 4.01 13.19 2.72
N ARG A 51 4.02 12.10 3.51
CA ARG A 51 3.41 12.02 4.85
C ARG A 51 4.28 11.15 5.79
N PRO A 52 5.53 11.54 6.08
CA PRO A 52 6.46 10.74 6.88
C PRO A 52 5.95 10.48 8.31
N GLU A 53 5.19 11.40 8.89
CA GLU A 53 4.59 11.31 10.23
C GLU A 53 3.56 10.17 10.37
N ASN A 54 3.01 9.72 9.25
CA ASN A 54 2.05 8.62 9.19
C ASN A 54 2.68 7.27 8.82
N PHE A 55 3.98 7.25 8.53
CA PHE A 55 4.70 6.04 8.19
C PHE A 55 5.23 5.37 9.47
N ARG A 56 4.57 4.28 9.88
CA ARG A 56 4.81 3.65 11.19
C ARG A 56 5.39 2.24 11.05
N SER A 57 6.11 1.83 12.09
CA SER A 57 6.51 0.43 12.27
C SER A 57 5.27 -0.45 12.37
N ASP A 58 5.29 -1.52 11.61
CA ASP A 58 4.20 -2.51 11.56
C ASP A 58 4.85 -3.82 11.07
N PRO A 59 5.04 -4.82 11.94
CA PRO A 59 5.79 -6.04 11.59
C PRO A 59 5.02 -6.96 10.65
N ALA A 60 3.69 -6.95 10.69
CA ALA A 60 2.83 -7.77 9.83
C ALA A 60 2.72 -7.21 8.40
N ARG A 61 3.23 -6.00 8.14
CA ARG A 61 3.07 -5.30 6.87
C ARG A 61 4.40 -4.86 6.27
N PHE A 62 4.49 -4.88 4.95
CA PHE A 62 5.46 -4.08 4.22
C PHE A 62 4.77 -3.08 3.31
N TYR A 63 5.51 -2.04 2.96
CA TYR A 63 5.06 -0.89 2.19
C TYR A 63 5.79 -0.84 0.85
N ILE A 64 5.04 -0.60 -0.22
CA ILE A 64 5.60 -0.38 -1.56
C ILE A 64 5.02 0.90 -2.15
N ARG A 65 5.90 1.77 -2.62
CA ARG A 65 5.54 2.96 -3.42
C ARG A 65 5.37 2.54 -4.87
N ARG A 66 4.32 3.04 -5.53
CA ARG A 66 4.14 2.89 -6.97
C ARG A 66 5.30 3.61 -7.69
N LEU A 67 6.07 2.87 -8.48
CA LEU A 67 7.20 3.43 -9.24
C LEU A 67 6.73 4.17 -10.51
N ASN A 68 5.58 3.78 -11.07
CA ASN A 68 5.03 4.36 -12.28
C ASN A 68 3.93 5.36 -11.96
N GLY A 69 4.28 6.64 -11.95
CA GLY A 69 3.35 7.78 -11.89
C GLY A 69 4.06 9.01 -12.42
N ARG A 70 3.62 9.48 -13.58
CA ARG A 70 4.05 10.69 -14.28
C ARG A 70 4.04 11.92 -13.37
#